data_AF-A0A5D0PL37-F1
#
_entry.id   AF-A0A5D0PL37-F1
#
_cell.length_a   1.000
_cell.length_b   1.000
_cell.length_c   1.000
_cell.angle_alpha   90.00
_cell.angle_beta   90.00
_cell.angle_gamma   90.00
#
_symmetry.space_group_name_H-M   'P 1'
#
loop_
_entity.id
_entity.type
_entity.pdbx_description
1 polymer ?
#
loop_
_entity_poly.entity_id
_entity_poly.type
_entity_poly.pdbx_seq_one_letter_code
_entity_poly.pdbx_strand_id
1 'polypeptide(L)'
;MAGDGEGMLGGLLGVNHLSAMEEVPGLVAEHARRVGFSQTTVYVADLQQQHLVPLPGQRDPSGEPLEPIGIDTTVAGRAYRDSEIVHARHVADPAEGEAAQPPPAGEGPQRLWVPLLDGTERVGVLGVSVPPGAPAAELLAAQLASLVALLVISKRAHSDSYARLVRARPMTLSAEVLWNLLPSGTFANDRVVVSTALEPAYEVGGDAYDFAIDGDTLHVSIFDAMGHDTSAGLTATIAMGACRNNRRQGEDLAATTEAIDAAIAEQFTGRFATGILADLNLRTGWLSWVNRGHHPPLVLREGRQVASLDGEPDPPMGFGLGVRTGLLRYQLQPGDRLLFYTDGVIEAQSPKGELFGLERFIDFIVRREADGMSAPETLRRLIQTIMEHQRGRLQDDATVVTVEWRSRRNEQLML
;
A
#
# COMPACT_ATOMS: atom_id res chain seq x y z
N MET A 1 8.85 19.64 29.63
CA MET A 1 8.82 19.33 28.18
C MET A 1 9.49 18.00 27.85
N ALA A 2 10.81 17.81 28.03
CA ALA A 2 11.43 16.50 27.76
C ALA A 2 10.81 15.35 28.60
N GLY A 3 10.63 15.55 29.91
CA GLY A 3 10.00 14.56 30.78
C GLY A 3 8.49 14.35 30.54
N ASP A 4 7.79 15.34 29.98
CA ASP A 4 6.35 15.23 29.70
C ASP A 4 6.10 14.44 28.41
N GLY A 5 6.97 14.62 27.39
CA GLY A 5 6.97 13.81 26.17
C GLY A 5 7.29 12.35 26.44
N GLU A 6 8.34 12.08 27.23
CA GLU A 6 8.65 10.73 27.70
C GLU A 6 7.50 10.13 28.52
N GLY A 7 6.87 10.94 29.38
CA GLY A 7 5.71 10.52 30.16
C GLY A 7 4.46 10.23 29.32
N MET A 8 4.27 10.92 28.19
CA MET A 8 3.20 10.63 27.21
C MET A 8 3.45 9.30 26.51
N LEU A 9 4.60 9.17 25.84
CA LEU A 9 4.92 7.99 25.03
C LEU A 9 5.10 6.73 25.90
N GLY A 10 5.86 6.85 26.99
CA GLY A 10 6.10 5.76 27.94
C GLY A 10 4.84 5.31 28.66
N GLY A 11 3.94 6.25 29.00
CA GLY A 11 2.63 5.93 29.57
C GLY A 11 1.77 5.12 28.59
N LEU A 12 1.67 5.59 27.34
CA LEU A 12 0.89 4.93 26.30
C LEU A 12 1.43 3.53 25.97
N LEU A 13 2.77 3.38 25.89
CA LEU A 13 3.43 2.07 25.76
C LEU A 13 3.11 1.13 26.93
N GLY A 14 3.13 1.66 28.16
CA GLY A 14 2.88 0.89 29.37
C GLY A 14 1.48 0.30 29.43
N VAL A 15 0.45 1.03 28.99
CA VAL A 15 -0.95 0.56 29.02
C VAL A 15 -1.36 -0.22 27.77
N ASN A 16 -0.61 -0.09 26.66
CA ASN A 16 -0.98 -0.69 25.37
C ASN A 16 -1.21 -2.20 25.43
N HIS A 17 -0.36 -2.95 26.13
CA HIS A 17 -0.34 -4.42 26.10
C HIS A 17 -1.63 -5.10 26.60
N LEU A 18 -2.52 -4.37 27.29
CA LEU A 18 -3.81 -4.88 27.80
C LEU A 18 -5.04 -4.23 27.15
N SER A 19 -4.85 -3.37 26.14
CA SER A 19 -5.95 -2.61 25.53
C SER A 19 -6.52 -3.26 24.27
N ALA A 20 -7.82 -3.12 24.05
CA ALA A 20 -8.49 -3.41 22.80
C ALA A 20 -8.37 -2.25 21.79
N MET A 21 -8.76 -2.48 20.53
CA MET A 21 -8.73 -1.45 19.47
C MET A 21 -9.64 -0.26 19.83
N GLU A 22 -10.78 -0.54 20.45
CA GLU A 22 -11.80 0.42 20.84
C GLU A 22 -11.34 1.37 21.95
N GLU A 23 -10.33 0.98 22.73
CA GLU A 23 -9.77 1.79 23.81
C GLU A 23 -8.67 2.73 23.33
N VAL A 24 -8.07 2.46 22.16
CA VAL A 24 -6.93 3.22 21.62
C VAL A 24 -7.20 4.73 21.58
N PRO A 25 -8.32 5.24 21.05
CA PRO A 25 -8.55 6.69 21.00
C PRO A 25 -8.60 7.35 22.37
N GLY A 26 -9.19 6.67 23.36
CA GLY A 26 -9.26 7.16 24.74
C GLY A 26 -7.89 7.23 25.40
N LEU A 27 -7.06 6.19 25.22
CA LEU A 27 -5.69 6.16 25.74
C LEU A 27 -4.82 7.23 25.10
N VAL A 28 -4.94 7.44 23.78
CA VAL A 28 -4.24 8.53 23.07
C VAL A 28 -4.64 9.88 23.66
N ALA A 29 -5.94 10.14 23.81
CA ALA A 29 -6.44 11.39 24.38
C ALA A 29 -5.96 11.60 25.83
N GLU A 30 -5.93 10.54 26.64
CA GLU A 30 -5.44 10.60 28.01
C GLU A 30 -3.97 10.99 28.08
N HIS A 31 -3.10 10.30 27.34
CA HIS A 31 -1.67 10.51 27.41
C HIS A 31 -1.23 11.81 26.70
N ALA A 32 -1.89 12.18 25.60
CA ALA A 32 -1.60 13.42 24.87
C ALA A 32 -1.81 14.68 25.73
N ARG A 33 -2.77 14.66 26.67
CA ARG A 33 -3.00 15.77 27.61
C ARG A 33 -1.77 16.13 28.45
N ARG A 34 -0.81 15.20 28.66
CA ARG A 34 0.42 15.44 29.42
C ARG A 34 1.32 16.50 28.77
N VAL A 35 1.27 16.63 27.45
CA VAL A 35 2.03 17.64 26.69
C VAL A 35 1.15 18.81 26.24
N GLY A 36 -0.05 18.94 26.81
CA GLY A 36 -1.00 20.01 26.48
C GLY A 36 -1.77 19.80 25.18
N PHE A 37 -1.65 18.63 24.55
CA PHE A 37 -2.45 18.29 23.38
C PHE A 37 -3.90 18.00 23.79
N SER A 38 -4.83 18.38 22.92
CA SER A 38 -6.26 18.17 23.13
C SER A 38 -6.96 17.75 21.84
N GLN A 39 -8.21 17.27 21.98
CA GLN A 39 -9.09 16.89 20.86
C GLN A 39 -8.42 15.94 19.85
N THR A 40 -7.70 14.96 20.37
CA THR A 40 -7.05 13.95 19.52
C THR A 40 -8.10 13.13 18.79
N THR A 41 -7.92 12.95 17.49
CA THR A 41 -8.75 12.07 16.67
C THR A 41 -7.88 11.15 15.83
N VAL A 42 -8.18 9.86 15.80
CA VAL A 42 -7.45 8.87 15.02
C VAL A 42 -8.33 8.37 13.89
N TYR A 43 -7.90 8.61 12.66
CA TYR A 43 -8.55 8.08 11.46
C TYR A 43 -7.63 7.06 10.78
N VAL A 44 -8.22 6.02 10.20
CA VAL A 44 -7.52 5.02 9.38
C VAL A 44 -8.08 5.05 7.96
N ALA A 45 -7.27 4.77 6.95
CA ALA A 45 -7.76 4.69 5.58
C ALA A 45 -8.68 3.46 5.41
N ASP A 46 -9.76 3.61 4.66
CA ASP A 46 -10.53 2.47 4.17
C ASP A 46 -9.71 1.66 3.16
N LEU A 47 -10.15 0.44 2.88
CA LEU A 47 -9.40 -0.52 2.06
C LEU A 47 -9.07 0.01 0.66
N GLN A 48 -10.00 0.79 0.08
CA GLN A 48 -9.85 1.39 -1.25
C GLN A 48 -9.18 2.77 -1.22
N GLN A 49 -8.79 3.26 -0.03
CA GLN A 49 -8.16 4.56 0.18
C GLN A 49 -8.94 5.73 -0.44
N GLN A 50 -10.27 5.70 -0.28
CA GLN A 50 -11.19 6.78 -0.63
C GLN A 50 -11.55 7.64 0.58
N HIS A 51 -11.66 7.02 1.76
CA HIS A 51 -12.08 7.68 2.98
C HIS A 51 -11.10 7.42 4.13
N LEU A 52 -11.00 8.40 5.01
CA LEU A 52 -10.43 8.27 6.34
C LEU A 52 -11.60 7.99 7.29
N VAL A 53 -11.56 6.84 7.96
CA VAL A 53 -12.61 6.36 8.86
C VAL A 53 -12.13 6.48 10.32
N PRO A 54 -12.90 7.12 11.22
CA PRO A 54 -12.46 7.31 12.60
C PRO A 54 -12.49 5.98 13.36
N LEU A 55 -11.47 5.70 14.18
CA LEU A 55 -11.53 4.58 15.12
C LEU A 55 -12.79 4.66 16.03
N PRO A 56 -13.32 3.52 16.51
CA PRO A 56 -14.57 3.48 17.27
C PRO A 56 -14.56 4.35 18.54
N GLY A 57 -15.72 4.84 18.94
CA GLY A 57 -15.93 5.53 20.22
C GLY A 57 -15.51 7.00 20.25
N GLN A 58 -15.03 7.54 19.13
CA GLN A 58 -14.65 8.96 19.02
C GLN A 58 -15.85 9.85 18.72
N ARG A 59 -15.87 11.03 19.35
CA ARG A 59 -16.92 12.03 19.23
C ARG A 59 -16.33 13.41 18.95
N ASP A 60 -17.09 14.24 18.26
CA ASP A 60 -16.75 15.64 18.01
C ASP A 60 -16.96 16.51 19.27
N PRO A 61 -16.62 17.81 19.24
CA PRO A 61 -16.85 18.71 20.37
C PRO A 61 -18.33 18.93 20.75
N SER A 62 -19.27 18.63 19.85
CA SER A 62 -20.71 18.71 20.10
C SER A 62 -21.27 17.44 20.77
N GLY A 63 -20.47 16.37 20.80
CA GLY A 63 -20.81 15.08 21.37
C GLY A 63 -21.35 14.08 20.34
N GLU A 64 -21.40 14.43 19.06
CA GLU A 64 -21.83 13.54 17.98
C GLU A 64 -20.69 12.58 17.57
N PRO A 65 -20.98 11.35 17.13
CA PRO A 65 -19.97 10.44 16.60
C PRO A 65 -19.21 11.07 15.43
N LEU A 66 -17.89 10.81 15.36
CA LEU A 66 -17.13 11.20 14.17
C LEU A 66 -17.57 10.37 12.97
N GLU A 67 -17.68 11.04 11.81
CA GLU A 67 -18.02 10.42 10.53
C GLU A 67 -16.78 10.22 9.65
N PRO A 68 -16.83 9.30 8.66
CA PRO A 68 -15.80 9.17 7.64
C PRO A 68 -15.63 10.48 6.85
N ILE A 69 -14.39 10.79 6.48
CA ILE A 69 -14.04 11.99 5.71
C ILE A 69 -13.30 11.61 4.43
N GLY A 70 -13.50 12.36 3.35
CA GLY A 70 -12.89 12.05 2.05
C GLY A 70 -11.38 12.29 2.04
N ILE A 71 -10.61 11.33 1.54
CA ILE A 71 -9.16 11.50 1.32
C ILE A 71 -8.90 12.58 0.28
N ASP A 72 -9.77 12.71 -0.72
CA ASP A 72 -9.61 13.63 -1.85
C ASP A 72 -10.20 15.03 -1.63
N THR A 73 -10.91 15.25 -0.53
CA THR A 73 -11.71 16.47 -0.32
C THR A 73 -11.37 17.25 0.94
N THR A 74 -10.49 16.73 1.79
CA THR A 74 -10.21 17.30 3.11
C THR A 74 -8.74 17.58 3.37
N VAL A 75 -8.47 18.49 4.30
CA VAL A 75 -7.10 18.81 4.78
C VAL A 75 -6.45 17.58 5.45
N ALA A 76 -7.23 16.79 6.18
CA ALA A 76 -6.77 15.52 6.74
C ALA A 76 -6.36 14.52 5.63
N GLY A 77 -7.16 14.46 4.55
CA GLY A 77 -6.86 13.70 3.36
C GLY A 77 -5.56 14.15 2.67
N ARG A 78 -5.29 15.46 2.61
CA ARG A 78 -4.01 15.99 2.13
C ARG A 78 -2.82 15.47 2.94
N ALA A 79 -2.89 15.53 4.28
CA ALA A 79 -1.84 14.99 5.16
C ALA A 79 -1.59 13.49 4.90
N TYR A 80 -2.66 12.72 4.64
CA TYR A 80 -2.54 11.32 4.25
C TYR A 80 -1.81 11.16 2.90
N ARG A 81 -2.29 11.79 1.82
CA ARG A 81 -1.76 11.60 0.46
C ARG A 81 -0.29 12.03 0.34
N ASP A 82 0.02 13.19 0.92
CA ASP A 82 1.34 13.82 0.81
C ASP A 82 2.31 13.24 1.85
N SER A 83 1.80 12.54 2.88
CA SER A 83 2.60 12.01 4.00
C SER A 83 3.37 13.10 4.74
N GLU A 84 2.75 14.27 4.86
CA GLU A 84 3.31 15.46 5.53
C GLU A 84 2.37 15.95 6.65
N ILE A 85 2.94 16.65 7.63
CA ILE A 85 2.15 17.30 8.67
C ILE A 85 1.46 18.53 8.06
N VAL A 86 0.14 18.59 8.16
CA VAL A 86 -0.65 19.70 7.65
C VAL A 86 -1.30 20.46 8.79
N HIS A 87 -1.19 21.79 8.74
CA HIS A 87 -1.73 22.69 9.74
C HIS A 87 -3.13 23.19 9.33
N ALA A 88 -4.10 23.17 10.24
CA ALA A 88 -5.47 23.64 10.03
C ALA A 88 -5.90 24.67 11.09
N ARG A 89 -6.86 25.55 10.73
CA ARG A 89 -7.34 26.66 11.57
C ARG A 89 -8.40 26.22 12.58
N HIS A 90 -9.43 25.49 12.14
CA HIS A 90 -10.53 25.14 13.02
C HIS A 90 -10.35 23.75 13.64
N VAL A 91 -10.41 23.78 14.96
CA VAL A 91 -10.60 22.66 15.88
C VAL A 91 -11.80 21.75 15.49
N ALA A 92 -12.79 22.30 14.78
CA ALA A 92 -14.14 21.72 14.74
C ALA A 92 -14.57 21.09 13.41
N ASP A 93 -13.87 21.30 12.30
CA ASP A 93 -14.36 20.74 11.02
C ASP A 93 -13.26 20.04 10.20
N PRO A 94 -13.18 18.69 10.27
CA PRO A 94 -12.32 17.92 9.39
C PRO A 94 -12.73 17.99 7.90
N ALA A 95 -13.90 18.57 7.57
CA ALA A 95 -14.38 18.79 6.21
C ALA A 95 -14.01 20.17 5.62
N GLU A 96 -13.15 20.97 6.26
CA GLU A 96 -12.58 22.16 5.62
C GLU A 96 -11.92 21.77 4.29
N GLY A 97 -12.43 22.32 3.19
CA GLY A 97 -11.97 22.00 1.83
C GLY A 97 -10.55 22.48 1.55
N GLU A 98 -9.89 21.82 0.60
CA GLU A 98 -8.47 22.00 0.24
C GLU A 98 -8.00 23.43 -0.11
N ALA A 99 -8.91 24.35 -0.43
CA ALA A 99 -8.62 25.69 -0.91
C ALA A 99 -8.26 26.72 0.20
N ALA A 100 -8.13 26.29 1.45
CA ALA A 100 -7.75 27.18 2.55
C ALA A 100 -6.28 27.61 2.44
N GLN A 101 -6.02 28.90 2.25
CA GLN A 101 -4.66 29.47 2.20
C GLN A 101 -3.93 29.33 3.55
N PRO A 102 -2.60 29.09 3.55
CA PRO A 102 -1.80 29.04 4.78
C PRO A 102 -1.85 30.39 5.52
N PRO A 103 -2.02 30.41 6.85
CA PRO A 103 -2.27 31.64 7.59
C PRO A 103 -0.99 32.45 7.90
N PRO A 104 -1.09 33.78 8.04
CA PRO A 104 -0.13 34.57 8.80
C PRO A 104 -0.23 34.26 10.31
N ALA A 105 0.88 34.39 11.04
CA ALA A 105 1.02 33.96 12.43
C ALA A 105 0.05 34.66 13.43
N GLY A 106 -0.70 33.90 14.25
CA GLY A 106 -1.55 34.45 15.33
C GLY A 106 -2.41 33.48 16.19
N GLU A 107 -2.14 33.49 17.51
CA GLU A 107 -2.92 33.31 18.77
C GLU A 107 -4.00 32.20 19.04
N GLY A 108 -4.38 31.32 18.11
CA GLY A 108 -5.32 30.21 18.40
C GLY A 108 -4.65 28.84 18.62
N PRO A 109 -5.27 27.88 19.35
CA PRO A 109 -4.81 26.48 19.33
C PRO A 109 -4.81 25.97 17.88
N GLN A 110 -3.70 25.38 17.48
CA GLN A 110 -3.45 24.98 16.10
C GLN A 110 -3.80 23.51 15.93
N ARG A 111 -4.54 23.17 14.87
CA ARG A 111 -4.82 21.76 14.54
C ARG A 111 -3.70 21.24 13.66
N LEU A 112 -3.09 20.12 14.06
CA LEU A 112 -2.15 19.37 13.24
C LEU A 112 -2.84 18.09 12.75
N TRP A 113 -2.74 17.82 11.45
CA TRP A 113 -3.03 16.53 10.85
C TRP A 113 -1.70 15.86 10.53
N VAL A 114 -1.44 14.75 11.19
CA VAL A 114 -0.16 14.04 11.15
C VAL A 114 -0.40 12.65 10.54
N PRO A 115 0.34 12.23 9.51
CA PRO A 115 0.17 10.90 8.93
C PRO A 115 0.52 9.80 9.93
N LEU A 116 -0.29 8.75 9.97
CA LEU A 116 0.01 7.50 10.68
C LEU A 116 0.75 6.59 9.71
N LEU A 117 2.03 6.35 9.95
CA LEU A 117 2.89 5.53 9.10
C LEU A 117 3.35 4.28 9.86
N ASP A 118 3.18 3.11 9.25
CA ASP A 118 3.85 1.87 9.66
C ASP A 118 5.01 1.59 8.68
N GLY A 119 6.21 2.00 9.07
CA GLY A 119 7.32 2.16 8.13
C GLY A 119 6.95 3.17 7.05
N THR A 120 6.57 2.68 5.87
CA THR A 120 6.14 3.47 4.71
C THR A 120 4.70 3.21 4.29
N GLU A 121 3.99 2.28 4.94
CA GLU A 121 2.56 2.09 4.73
C GLU A 121 1.80 3.27 5.36
N ARG A 122 0.90 3.88 4.59
CA ARG A 122 0.00 4.91 5.09
C ARG A 122 -1.21 4.25 5.76
N VAL A 123 -1.23 4.27 7.08
CA VAL A 123 -2.30 3.69 7.91
C VAL A 123 -3.50 4.63 7.99
N GLY A 124 -3.27 5.94 8.03
CA GLY A 124 -4.29 6.95 8.29
C GLY A 124 -3.71 8.28 8.75
N VAL A 125 -4.44 9.00 9.61
CA VAL A 125 -3.99 10.28 10.17
C VAL A 125 -4.40 10.46 11.64
N LEU A 126 -3.53 11.13 12.38
CA LEU A 126 -3.79 11.67 13.72
C LEU A 126 -4.07 13.16 13.60
N GLY A 127 -5.27 13.56 14.02
CA GLY A 127 -5.59 14.96 14.24
C GLY A 127 -5.37 15.34 15.70
N VAL A 128 -4.66 16.43 15.96
CA VAL A 128 -4.38 16.90 17.33
C VAL A 128 -4.41 18.42 17.43
N SER A 129 -5.08 18.95 18.44
CA SER A 129 -5.05 20.39 18.75
C SER A 129 -3.89 20.68 19.70
N VAL A 130 -2.95 21.52 19.27
CA VAL A 130 -1.74 21.88 20.02
C VAL A 130 -1.80 23.31 20.53
N PRO A 131 -1.19 23.63 21.69
CA PRO A 131 -1.13 25.00 22.19
C PRO A 131 -0.36 25.93 21.23
N PRO A 132 -0.78 27.20 21.09
CA PRO A 132 -0.09 28.15 20.23
C PRO A 132 1.35 28.38 20.71
N GLY A 133 2.30 28.40 19.77
CA GLY A 133 3.72 28.65 20.07
C GLY A 133 4.40 27.55 20.90
N ALA A 134 3.77 26.37 21.05
CA ALA A 134 4.36 25.24 21.76
C ALA A 134 5.63 24.76 21.02
N PRO A 135 6.83 24.90 21.63
CA PRO A 135 8.05 24.44 20.99
C PRO A 135 8.01 22.91 20.85
N ALA A 136 8.46 22.40 19.70
CA ALA A 136 8.49 20.96 19.40
C ALA A 136 7.12 20.25 19.33
N ALA A 137 6.00 20.99 19.20
CA ALA A 137 4.67 20.38 19.07
C ALA A 137 4.57 19.42 17.87
N GLU A 138 5.10 19.81 16.71
CA GLU A 138 5.13 18.94 15.52
C GLU A 138 5.93 17.67 15.76
N LEU A 139 7.11 17.77 16.39
CA LEU A 139 7.95 16.61 16.70
C LEU A 139 7.23 15.65 17.66
N LEU A 140 6.63 16.17 18.73
CA LEU A 140 5.88 15.36 19.68
C LEU A 140 4.62 14.73 19.05
N ALA A 141 3.94 15.46 18.17
CA ALA A 141 2.78 14.96 17.44
C ALA A 141 3.18 13.87 16.43
N ALA A 142 4.32 14.02 15.74
CA ALA A 142 4.90 13.01 14.87
C ALA A 142 5.26 11.73 15.64
N GLN A 143 5.93 11.86 16.80
CA GLN A 143 6.26 10.71 17.65
C GLN A 143 5.02 10.00 18.17
N LEU A 144 4.00 10.76 18.60
CA LEU A 144 2.71 10.20 19.01
C LEU A 144 2.04 9.48 17.84
N ALA A 145 2.00 10.07 16.65
CA ALA A 145 1.44 9.46 15.45
C ALA A 145 2.14 8.15 15.07
N SER A 146 3.48 8.11 15.10
CA SER A 146 4.23 6.87 14.87
C SER A 146 3.89 5.78 15.88
N LEU A 147 3.79 6.13 17.17
CA LEU A 147 3.39 5.16 18.19
C LEU A 147 1.94 4.69 17.95
N VAL A 148 1.00 5.61 17.69
CA VAL A 148 -0.40 5.29 17.40
C VAL A 148 -0.54 4.37 16.19
N ALA A 149 0.24 4.60 15.12
CA ALA A 149 0.28 3.71 13.98
C ALA A 149 0.63 2.28 14.42
N LEU A 150 1.75 2.08 15.14
CA LEU A 150 2.15 0.78 15.67
C LEU A 150 1.10 0.15 16.59
N LEU A 151 0.41 0.96 17.40
CA LEU A 151 -0.68 0.48 18.25
C LEU A 151 -1.82 -0.09 17.40
N VAL A 152 -2.29 0.67 16.42
CA VAL A 152 -3.35 0.23 15.50
C VAL A 152 -2.92 -1.05 14.80
N ILE A 153 -1.72 -1.09 14.19
CA ILE A 153 -1.19 -2.29 13.52
C ILE A 153 -1.20 -3.51 14.44
N SER A 154 -0.67 -3.37 15.67
CA SER A 154 -0.57 -4.48 16.62
C SER A 154 -1.92 -5.09 17.02
N LYS A 155 -3.01 -4.32 16.89
CA LYS A 155 -4.37 -4.74 17.25
C LYS A 155 -5.21 -5.19 16.06
N ARG A 156 -4.80 -4.89 14.81
CA ARG A 156 -5.54 -5.24 13.58
C ARG A 156 -5.92 -6.73 13.54
N ALA A 157 -4.96 -7.63 13.76
CA ALA A 157 -5.15 -9.07 13.65
C ALA A 157 -6.07 -9.68 14.73
N HIS A 158 -6.34 -8.94 15.82
CA HIS A 158 -7.17 -9.39 16.93
C HIS A 158 -8.49 -8.60 17.04
N SER A 159 -8.85 -7.82 16.01
CA SER A 159 -10.00 -6.92 16.05
C SER A 159 -10.83 -7.01 14.77
N ASP A 160 -11.98 -7.70 14.87
CA ASP A 160 -13.00 -7.65 13.81
C ASP A 160 -13.56 -6.24 13.61
N SER A 161 -13.49 -5.39 14.63
CA SER A 161 -13.92 -3.99 14.54
C SER A 161 -13.07 -3.22 13.53
N TYR A 162 -11.76 -3.48 13.46
CA TYR A 162 -10.92 -2.89 12.43
C TYR A 162 -11.36 -3.31 11.02
N ALA A 163 -11.56 -4.61 10.81
CA ALA A 163 -12.03 -5.13 9.52
C ALA A 163 -13.39 -4.53 9.13
N ARG A 164 -14.33 -4.42 10.07
CA ARG A 164 -15.63 -3.74 9.84
C ARG A 164 -15.47 -2.25 9.53
N LEU A 165 -14.48 -1.59 10.13
CA LEU A 165 -14.27 -0.16 10.00
C LEU A 165 -13.77 0.23 8.61
N VAL A 166 -12.77 -0.49 8.10
CA VAL A 166 -12.08 -0.13 6.85
C VAL A 166 -12.79 -0.67 5.59
N ARG A 167 -13.90 -1.40 5.76
CA ARG A 167 -14.66 -2.01 4.67
C ARG A 167 -15.99 -1.28 4.46
N ALA A 168 -16.18 -0.74 3.26
CA ALA A 168 -17.45 -0.13 2.85
C ALA A 168 -18.51 -1.17 2.46
N ARG A 169 -18.09 -2.40 2.12
CA ARG A 169 -18.98 -3.50 1.71
C ARG A 169 -18.44 -4.87 2.16
N PRO A 170 -19.28 -5.92 2.20
CA PRO A 170 -18.83 -7.28 2.45
C PRO A 170 -17.84 -7.78 1.39
N MET A 171 -16.91 -8.64 1.79
CA MET A 171 -15.98 -9.33 0.89
C MET A 171 -16.55 -10.68 0.42
N THR A 172 -16.15 -11.11 -0.78
CA THR A 172 -16.23 -12.51 -1.19
C THR A 172 -15.26 -13.36 -0.37
N LEU A 173 -15.45 -14.69 -0.37
CA LEU A 173 -14.53 -15.60 0.31
C LEU A 173 -13.11 -15.55 -0.29
N SER A 174 -12.98 -15.41 -1.62
CA SER A 174 -11.69 -15.24 -2.29
C SER A 174 -10.97 -13.99 -1.79
N ALA A 175 -11.65 -12.85 -1.77
CA ALA A 175 -11.10 -11.60 -1.27
C ALA A 175 -10.71 -11.70 0.21
N GLU A 176 -11.54 -12.32 1.06
CA GLU A 176 -11.24 -12.50 2.48
C GLU A 176 -9.96 -13.34 2.70
N VAL A 177 -9.77 -14.41 1.93
CA VAL A 177 -8.56 -15.25 2.04
C VAL A 177 -7.33 -14.50 1.51
N LEU A 178 -7.43 -13.87 0.34
CA LEU A 178 -6.29 -13.19 -0.30
C LEU A 178 -5.83 -11.99 0.53
N TRP A 179 -6.73 -11.09 0.95
CA TRP A 179 -6.35 -9.91 1.73
C TRP A 179 -5.68 -10.24 3.07
N ASN A 180 -6.01 -11.39 3.67
CA ASN A 180 -5.34 -11.86 4.88
C ASN A 180 -3.92 -12.39 4.63
N LEU A 181 -3.56 -12.66 3.37
CA LEU A 181 -2.26 -13.23 2.98
C LEU A 181 -1.35 -12.24 2.25
N LEU A 182 -1.91 -11.23 1.58
CA LEU A 182 -1.15 -10.22 0.87
C LEU A 182 -0.26 -9.42 1.85
N PRO A 183 0.96 -9.05 1.43
CA PRO A 183 1.80 -8.17 2.23
C PRO A 183 1.24 -6.74 2.27
N SER A 184 1.78 -5.90 3.16
CA SER A 184 1.51 -4.46 3.19
C SER A 184 1.72 -3.83 1.82
N GLY A 185 0.86 -2.89 1.43
CA GLY A 185 0.86 -2.36 0.06
C GLY A 185 2.03 -1.44 -0.30
N THR A 186 2.90 -1.08 0.66
CA THR A 186 4.05 -0.21 0.38
C THR A 186 5.21 -0.50 1.33
N PHE A 187 6.42 -0.58 0.78
CA PHE A 187 7.68 -0.67 1.51
C PHE A 187 8.69 0.31 0.91
N ALA A 188 9.48 1.00 1.74
CA ALA A 188 10.64 1.73 1.24
C ALA A 188 11.81 1.76 2.24
N ASN A 189 13.01 1.83 1.68
CA ASN A 189 14.24 2.14 2.41
C ASN A 189 15.20 2.97 1.52
N ASP A 190 16.46 3.08 1.92
CA ASP A 190 17.51 3.82 1.19
C ASP A 190 17.86 3.22 -0.19
N ARG A 191 17.41 1.99 -0.48
CA ARG A 191 17.79 1.23 -1.67
C ARG A 191 16.62 0.87 -2.58
N VAL A 192 15.39 0.89 -2.08
CA VAL A 192 14.24 0.49 -2.88
C VAL A 192 12.94 1.10 -2.38
N VAL A 193 12.02 1.36 -3.30
CA VAL A 193 10.60 1.61 -3.01
C VAL A 193 9.79 0.55 -3.73
N VAL A 194 8.90 -0.12 -3.01
CA VAL A 194 7.90 -1.03 -3.54
C VAL A 194 6.53 -0.46 -3.22
N SER A 195 5.64 -0.38 -4.20
CA SER A 195 4.25 -0.01 -3.98
C SER A 195 3.35 -0.89 -4.82
N THR A 196 2.21 -1.29 -4.26
CA THR A 196 1.28 -2.21 -4.88
C THR A 196 -0.14 -1.67 -4.86
N ALA A 197 -0.95 -2.12 -5.81
CA ALA A 197 -2.38 -1.90 -5.83
C ALA A 197 -3.09 -3.13 -6.41
N LEU A 198 -4.29 -3.41 -5.92
CA LEU A 198 -5.16 -4.51 -6.33
C LEU A 198 -6.62 -4.06 -6.20
N GLU A 199 -7.39 -4.15 -7.28
CA GLU A 199 -8.84 -3.99 -7.29
C GLU A 199 -9.47 -5.05 -8.20
N PRO A 200 -10.74 -5.46 -8.00
CA PRO A 200 -11.69 -4.98 -7.01
C PRO A 200 -11.38 -5.45 -5.59
N ALA A 201 -11.32 -4.53 -4.63
CA ALA A 201 -10.89 -4.84 -3.27
C ALA A 201 -11.80 -5.84 -2.52
N TYR A 202 -13.07 -5.97 -2.88
CA TYR A 202 -14.02 -6.83 -2.14
C TYR A 202 -14.45 -8.08 -2.90
N GLU A 203 -14.07 -8.18 -4.18
CA GLU A 203 -14.50 -9.24 -5.08
C GLU A 203 -13.30 -9.80 -5.85
N VAL A 204 -12.09 -9.70 -5.28
CA VAL A 204 -10.85 -10.22 -5.88
C VAL A 204 -11.09 -11.64 -6.39
N GLY A 205 -10.82 -11.84 -7.66
CA GLY A 205 -10.93 -13.12 -8.34
C GLY A 205 -9.76 -14.03 -8.03
N GLY A 206 -8.64 -13.79 -8.70
CA GLY A 206 -7.47 -14.65 -8.77
C GLY A 206 -6.13 -13.91 -8.78
N ASP A 207 -6.12 -12.59 -8.77
CA ASP A 207 -4.86 -11.84 -8.71
C ASP A 207 -4.24 -11.85 -7.32
N ALA A 208 -2.90 -11.95 -7.29
CA ALA A 208 -2.13 -11.83 -6.07
C ALA A 208 -0.73 -11.29 -6.34
N TYR A 209 -0.11 -10.72 -5.30
CA TYR A 209 1.28 -10.32 -5.32
C TYR A 209 1.97 -10.68 -4.01
N ASP A 210 3.29 -10.87 -4.07
CA ASP A 210 4.13 -10.99 -2.89
C ASP A 210 5.42 -10.20 -3.11
N PHE A 211 5.99 -9.68 -2.02
CA PHE A 211 7.36 -9.22 -2.05
C PHE A 211 7.99 -9.42 -0.67
N ALA A 212 9.31 -9.61 -0.66
CA ALA A 212 10.07 -9.68 0.58
C ALA A 212 11.50 -9.22 0.34
N ILE A 213 12.12 -8.66 1.38
CA ILE A 213 13.53 -8.30 1.36
C ILE A 213 14.29 -9.28 2.24
N ASP A 214 15.33 -9.88 1.68
CA ASP A 214 16.30 -10.70 2.39
C ASP A 214 17.71 -10.17 2.11
N GLY A 215 18.28 -9.49 3.10
CA GLY A 215 19.57 -8.82 2.99
C GLY A 215 19.62 -7.80 1.83
N ASP A 216 20.39 -8.14 0.79
CA ASP A 216 20.59 -7.33 -0.40
C ASP A 216 19.67 -7.73 -1.57
N THR A 217 18.72 -8.64 -1.36
CA THR A 217 17.81 -9.14 -2.41
C THR A 217 16.39 -8.70 -2.14
N LEU A 218 15.75 -8.07 -3.12
CA LEU A 218 14.30 -7.92 -3.17
C LEU A 218 13.72 -9.04 -4.02
N HIS A 219 12.83 -9.83 -3.42
CA HIS A 219 11.99 -10.80 -4.12
C HIS A 219 10.65 -10.14 -4.44
N VAL A 220 10.15 -10.33 -5.66
CA VAL A 220 8.86 -9.84 -6.13
C VAL A 220 8.17 -10.94 -6.92
N SER A 221 6.89 -11.16 -6.63
CA SER A 221 6.06 -12.09 -7.37
C SER A 221 4.70 -11.46 -7.67
N ILE A 222 4.18 -11.70 -8.87
CA ILE A 222 2.80 -11.37 -9.25
C ILE A 222 2.18 -12.60 -9.90
N PHE A 223 0.91 -12.84 -9.59
CA PHE A 223 0.14 -13.99 -10.04
C PHE A 223 -1.23 -13.53 -10.52
N ASP A 224 -1.74 -14.20 -11.55
CA ASP A 224 -3.09 -14.08 -12.05
C ASP A 224 -3.61 -15.51 -12.26
N ALA A 225 -4.56 -15.92 -11.41
CA ALA A 225 -5.16 -17.24 -11.43
C ALA A 225 -6.42 -17.28 -12.29
N MET A 226 -6.55 -18.31 -13.12
CA MET A 226 -7.66 -18.43 -14.06
C MET A 226 -9.03 -18.47 -13.37
N GLY A 227 -9.86 -17.49 -13.76
CA GLY A 227 -11.24 -17.32 -13.33
C GLY A 227 -11.38 -16.28 -12.21
N HIS A 228 -12.61 -16.01 -11.82
CA HIS A 228 -12.94 -14.98 -10.82
C HIS A 228 -13.76 -15.56 -9.64
N ASP A 229 -13.63 -16.86 -9.40
CA ASP A 229 -14.37 -17.58 -8.36
C ASP A 229 -13.47 -17.90 -7.15
N THR A 230 -14.05 -18.48 -6.11
CA THR A 230 -13.30 -18.93 -4.93
C THR A 230 -12.12 -19.83 -5.28
N SER A 231 -12.23 -20.64 -6.35
CA SER A 231 -11.14 -21.54 -6.75
C SER A 231 -9.95 -20.77 -7.32
N ALA A 232 -10.19 -19.67 -8.04
CA ALA A 232 -9.13 -18.78 -8.51
C ALA A 232 -8.37 -18.16 -7.33
N GLY A 233 -9.08 -17.60 -6.34
CA GLY A 233 -8.45 -17.03 -5.15
C GLY A 233 -7.66 -18.05 -4.31
N LEU A 234 -8.16 -19.30 -4.22
CA LEU A 234 -7.42 -20.40 -3.58
C LEU A 234 -6.21 -20.85 -4.40
N THR A 235 -6.28 -20.82 -5.74
CA THR A 235 -5.16 -21.13 -6.63
C THR A 235 -4.04 -20.11 -6.43
N ALA A 236 -4.36 -18.82 -6.43
CA ALA A 236 -3.40 -17.75 -6.15
C ALA A 236 -2.81 -17.85 -4.73
N THR A 237 -3.63 -18.21 -3.75
CA THR A 237 -3.19 -18.49 -2.37
C THR A 237 -2.17 -19.63 -2.30
N ILE A 238 -2.43 -20.74 -3.00
CA ILE A 238 -1.49 -21.87 -3.08
C ILE A 238 -0.20 -21.46 -3.79
N ALA A 239 -0.29 -20.68 -4.87
CA ALA A 239 0.88 -20.15 -5.57
C ALA A 239 1.74 -19.28 -4.65
N MET A 240 1.15 -18.33 -3.92
CA MET A 240 1.86 -17.51 -2.94
C MET A 240 2.48 -18.35 -1.82
N GLY A 241 1.75 -19.34 -1.30
CA GLY A 241 2.24 -20.23 -0.24
C GLY A 241 3.44 -21.05 -0.68
N ALA A 242 3.36 -21.69 -1.86
CA ALA A 242 4.44 -22.44 -2.46
C ALA A 242 5.65 -21.54 -2.78
N CYS A 243 5.42 -20.34 -3.32
CA CYS A 243 6.45 -19.34 -3.57
C CYS A 243 7.20 -18.98 -2.29
N ARG A 244 6.47 -18.62 -1.23
CA ARG A 244 7.04 -18.24 0.07
C ARG A 244 7.80 -19.39 0.71
N ASN A 245 7.28 -20.61 0.63
CA ASN A 245 7.92 -21.79 1.20
C ASN A 245 9.28 -22.06 0.53
N ASN A 246 9.33 -22.13 -0.80
CA ASN A 246 10.56 -22.42 -1.54
C ASN A 246 11.59 -21.30 -1.40
N ARG A 247 11.16 -20.03 -1.50
CA ARG A 247 12.03 -18.88 -1.23
C ARG A 247 12.72 -18.99 0.14
N ARG A 248 11.96 -19.34 1.20
CA ARG A 248 12.50 -19.49 2.57
C ARG A 248 13.40 -20.71 2.75
N GLN A 249 13.33 -21.68 1.84
CA GLN A 249 14.26 -22.82 1.78
C GLN A 249 15.53 -22.49 0.99
N GLY A 250 15.62 -21.30 0.39
CA GLY A 250 16.77 -20.85 -0.40
C GLY A 250 16.81 -21.43 -1.81
N GLU A 251 15.68 -21.94 -2.31
CA GLU A 251 15.55 -22.43 -3.69
C GLU A 251 15.62 -21.29 -4.69
N ASP A 252 16.08 -21.58 -5.91
CA ASP A 252 16.13 -20.60 -6.98
C ASP A 252 14.75 -20.35 -7.63
N LEU A 253 14.67 -19.34 -8.50
CA LEU A 253 13.43 -18.96 -9.17
C LEU A 253 12.84 -20.08 -10.04
N ALA A 254 13.68 -20.88 -10.71
CA ALA A 254 13.19 -21.95 -11.58
C ALA A 254 12.57 -23.08 -10.75
N ALA A 255 13.29 -23.56 -9.73
CA ALA A 255 12.80 -24.55 -8.78
C ALA A 255 11.53 -24.07 -8.06
N THR A 256 11.48 -22.79 -7.69
CA THR A 256 10.29 -22.18 -7.08
C THR A 256 9.08 -22.22 -8.02
N THR A 257 9.23 -21.89 -9.31
CA THR A 257 8.11 -21.96 -10.27
C THR A 257 7.63 -23.38 -10.53
N GLU A 258 8.53 -24.38 -10.56
CA GLU A 258 8.16 -25.79 -10.68
C GLU A 258 7.40 -26.28 -9.44
N ALA A 259 7.81 -25.85 -8.25
CA ALA A 259 7.11 -26.18 -7.02
C ALA A 259 5.71 -25.55 -6.95
N ILE A 260 5.53 -24.33 -7.49
CA ILE A 260 4.22 -23.70 -7.62
C ILE A 260 3.36 -24.46 -8.62
N ASP A 261 3.91 -24.82 -9.79
CA ASP A 261 3.22 -25.60 -10.81
C ASP A 261 2.70 -26.93 -10.24
N ALA A 262 3.56 -27.68 -9.56
CA ALA A 262 3.21 -28.93 -8.90
C ALA A 262 2.14 -28.75 -7.80
N ALA A 263 2.27 -27.71 -6.97
CA ALA A 263 1.31 -27.44 -5.90
C ALA A 263 -0.09 -27.09 -6.44
N ILE A 264 -0.18 -26.33 -7.53
CA ILE A 264 -1.46 -26.04 -8.18
C ILE A 264 -2.05 -27.31 -8.79
N ALA A 265 -1.25 -28.07 -9.54
CA ALA A 265 -1.68 -29.30 -10.21
C ALA A 265 -2.14 -30.39 -9.24
N GLU A 266 -1.54 -30.46 -8.05
CA GLU A 266 -1.95 -31.41 -7.00
C GLU A 266 -3.31 -31.06 -6.40
N GLN A 267 -3.59 -29.77 -6.20
CA GLN A 267 -4.81 -29.32 -5.51
C GLN A 267 -6.00 -29.13 -6.45
N PHE A 268 -5.76 -28.79 -7.71
CA PHE A 268 -6.82 -28.44 -8.65
C PHE A 268 -6.64 -29.08 -10.03
N THR A 269 -7.72 -29.65 -10.55
CA THR A 269 -7.78 -30.13 -11.93
C THR A 269 -8.18 -28.99 -12.87
N GLY A 270 -7.33 -28.68 -13.85
CA GLY A 270 -7.63 -27.71 -14.91
C GLY A 270 -7.60 -26.24 -14.46
N ARG A 271 -7.03 -25.95 -13.30
CA ARG A 271 -6.70 -24.58 -12.86
C ARG A 271 -5.24 -24.30 -13.11
N PHE A 272 -4.94 -23.04 -13.38
CA PHE A 272 -3.59 -22.57 -13.58
C PHE A 272 -3.47 -21.12 -13.13
N ALA A 273 -2.24 -20.66 -12.93
CA ALA A 273 -1.92 -19.27 -12.72
C ALA A 273 -0.82 -18.82 -13.68
N THR A 274 -1.03 -17.68 -14.32
CA THR A 274 0.06 -16.94 -14.94
C THR A 274 0.83 -16.20 -13.83
N GLY A 275 2.08 -15.84 -14.09
CA GLY A 275 2.80 -15.00 -13.13
C GLY A 275 4.26 -14.77 -13.45
N ILE A 276 4.86 -13.87 -12.69
CA ILE A 276 6.29 -13.57 -12.73
C ILE A 276 6.85 -13.68 -11.33
N LEU A 277 8.02 -14.31 -11.22
CA LEU A 277 8.85 -14.29 -10.02
C LEU A 277 10.18 -13.62 -10.38
N ALA A 278 10.61 -12.67 -9.56
CA ALA A 278 11.75 -11.82 -9.83
C ALA A 278 12.60 -11.57 -8.58
N ASP A 279 13.92 -11.63 -8.76
CA ASP A 279 14.91 -11.30 -7.75
C ASP A 279 15.75 -10.11 -8.22
N LEU A 280 15.72 -9.02 -7.46
CA LEU A 280 16.55 -7.85 -7.68
C LEU A 280 17.65 -7.79 -6.63
N ASN A 281 18.91 -7.85 -7.08
CA ASN A 281 20.04 -7.54 -6.23
C ASN A 281 20.15 -6.02 -6.03
N LEU A 282 19.80 -5.55 -4.84
CA LEU A 282 19.77 -4.12 -4.46
C LEU A 282 21.15 -3.45 -4.45
N ARG A 283 22.24 -4.24 -4.43
CA ARG A 283 23.60 -3.71 -4.43
C ARG A 283 24.13 -3.51 -5.85
N THR A 284 23.76 -4.38 -6.80
CA THR A 284 24.28 -4.35 -8.18
C THR A 284 23.27 -3.87 -9.20
N GLY A 285 21.97 -3.85 -8.89
CA GLY A 285 20.90 -3.59 -9.85
C GLY A 285 20.63 -4.76 -10.79
N TRP A 286 21.18 -5.95 -10.50
CA TRP A 286 20.96 -7.13 -11.33
C TRP A 286 19.59 -7.73 -11.05
N LEU A 287 18.68 -7.63 -12.01
CA LEU A 287 17.37 -8.26 -11.98
C LEU A 287 17.46 -9.62 -12.67
N SER A 288 16.94 -10.66 -12.02
CA SER A 288 16.68 -11.96 -12.64
C SER A 288 15.20 -12.31 -12.47
N TRP A 289 14.57 -12.91 -13.47
CA TRP A 289 13.16 -13.30 -13.38
C TRP A 289 12.82 -14.53 -14.20
N VAL A 290 11.68 -15.13 -13.90
CA VAL A 290 11.04 -16.18 -14.70
C VAL A 290 9.62 -15.69 -15.02
N ASN A 291 9.19 -15.83 -16.27
CA ASN A 291 7.86 -15.48 -16.73
C ASN A 291 7.07 -16.74 -17.11
N ARG A 292 6.02 -17.05 -16.35
CA ARG A 292 5.12 -18.20 -16.53
C ARG A 292 3.81 -17.73 -17.18
N GLY A 293 3.87 -17.32 -18.45
CA GLY A 293 2.70 -16.97 -19.25
C GLY A 293 2.08 -15.61 -18.97
N HIS A 294 2.80 -14.71 -18.30
CA HIS A 294 2.32 -13.40 -17.85
C HIS A 294 2.79 -12.25 -18.76
N HIS A 295 2.18 -11.07 -18.61
CA HIS A 295 2.62 -9.85 -19.29
C HIS A 295 4.05 -9.44 -18.89
N PRO A 296 4.90 -9.04 -19.84
CA PRO A 296 6.29 -8.69 -19.56
C PRO A 296 6.37 -7.41 -18.70
N PRO A 297 7.24 -7.37 -17.67
CA PRO A 297 7.45 -6.16 -16.88
C PRO A 297 8.04 -5.04 -17.72
N LEU A 298 7.73 -3.80 -17.36
CA LEU A 298 8.27 -2.61 -18.03
C LEU A 298 9.39 -2.00 -17.19
N VAL A 299 10.39 -1.43 -17.87
CA VAL A 299 11.41 -0.59 -17.23
C VAL A 299 11.20 0.85 -17.65
N LEU A 300 10.96 1.71 -16.66
CA LEU A 300 10.93 3.16 -16.83
C LEU A 300 12.24 3.77 -16.32
N ARG A 301 12.76 4.74 -17.06
CA ARG A 301 13.92 5.55 -16.71
C ARG A 301 13.69 6.98 -17.18
N GLU A 302 13.91 7.95 -16.29
CA GLU A 302 13.80 9.39 -16.61
C GLU A 302 12.48 9.73 -17.33
N GLY A 303 11.36 9.18 -16.85
CA GLY A 303 10.03 9.42 -17.40
C GLY A 303 9.79 8.79 -18.78
N ARG A 304 10.53 7.75 -19.17
CA ARG A 304 10.33 7.03 -20.44
C ARG A 304 10.42 5.53 -20.24
N GLN A 305 9.63 4.78 -21.02
CA GLN A 305 9.85 3.34 -21.15
C GLN A 305 11.16 3.10 -21.91
N VAL A 306 12.13 2.45 -21.26
CA VAL A 306 13.43 2.11 -21.86
C VAL A 306 13.56 0.63 -22.21
N ALA A 307 12.72 -0.22 -21.61
CA ALA A 307 12.62 -1.62 -22.00
C ALA A 307 11.21 -2.16 -21.68
N SER A 308 10.78 -3.12 -22.50
CA SER A 308 9.88 -4.18 -22.08
C SER A 308 10.76 -5.40 -21.81
N LEU A 309 10.61 -6.04 -20.65
CA LEU A 309 11.40 -7.21 -20.27
C LEU A 309 10.85 -8.47 -20.94
N ASP A 310 10.83 -8.41 -22.27
CA ASP A 310 10.31 -9.46 -23.13
C ASP A 310 11.22 -10.70 -23.05
N GLY A 311 10.58 -11.87 -23.16
CA GLY A 311 11.21 -13.17 -23.28
C GLY A 311 10.18 -14.15 -23.81
N GLU A 312 10.62 -15.32 -24.29
CA GLU A 312 9.67 -16.40 -24.62
C GLU A 312 9.01 -16.87 -23.32
N PRO A 313 7.71 -16.65 -23.10
CA PRO A 313 7.10 -17.00 -21.83
C PRO A 313 7.03 -18.52 -21.70
N ASP A 314 7.35 -19.02 -20.51
CA ASP A 314 7.07 -20.40 -20.17
C ASP A 314 5.57 -20.63 -19.99
N PRO A 315 5.07 -21.88 -20.10
CA PRO A 315 3.66 -22.17 -19.87
C PRO A 315 3.19 -21.70 -18.48
N PRO A 316 1.89 -21.36 -18.32
CA PRO A 316 1.33 -21.06 -17.01
C PRO A 316 1.55 -22.19 -15.99
N MET A 317 1.61 -21.84 -14.71
CA MET A 317 1.81 -22.77 -13.60
C MET A 317 0.52 -23.55 -13.31
N GLY A 318 0.61 -24.87 -13.18
CA GLY A 318 -0.50 -25.78 -12.85
C GLY A 318 -0.78 -26.84 -13.91
N PHE A 319 -0.06 -26.81 -15.05
CA PHE A 319 -0.24 -27.76 -16.14
C PHE A 319 0.81 -28.89 -16.18
N GLY A 320 1.86 -28.84 -15.38
CA GLY A 320 2.92 -29.86 -15.41
C GLY A 320 3.75 -29.84 -16.70
N LEU A 321 3.81 -28.69 -17.39
CA LEU A 321 4.50 -28.55 -18.68
C LEU A 321 5.99 -28.20 -18.55
N GLY A 322 6.45 -27.92 -17.33
CA GLY A 322 7.82 -27.55 -16.99
C GLY A 322 8.27 -26.18 -17.49
N VAL A 323 9.47 -25.78 -17.11
CA VAL A 323 10.20 -24.56 -17.53
C VAL A 323 11.09 -24.89 -18.74
N ARG A 324 11.05 -24.05 -19.78
CA ARG A 324 11.78 -24.20 -21.05
C ARG A 324 12.71 -23.02 -21.33
N THR A 325 12.23 -21.80 -21.16
CA THR A 325 13.00 -20.57 -21.43
C THR A 325 13.97 -20.27 -20.29
N GLY A 326 13.57 -20.56 -19.05
CA GLY A 326 14.43 -20.46 -17.87
C GLY A 326 14.61 -19.04 -17.34
N LEU A 327 15.77 -18.80 -16.73
CA LEU A 327 16.08 -17.57 -15.99
C LEU A 327 16.51 -16.42 -16.92
N LEU A 328 15.70 -15.37 -16.97
CA LEU A 328 15.98 -14.13 -17.70
C LEU A 328 16.70 -13.11 -16.80
N ARG A 329 17.44 -12.18 -17.40
CA ARG A 329 18.27 -11.22 -16.66
C ARG A 329 18.35 -9.84 -17.33
N TYR A 330 18.42 -8.79 -16.51
CA TYR A 330 18.50 -7.40 -16.96
C TYR A 330 19.31 -6.56 -15.96
N GLN A 331 20.15 -5.65 -16.46
CA GLN A 331 20.91 -4.72 -15.63
C GLN A 331 20.14 -3.41 -15.49
N LEU A 332 19.63 -3.14 -14.30
CA LEU A 332 19.06 -1.83 -13.98
C LEU A 332 20.15 -0.78 -13.81
N GLN A 333 19.76 0.47 -14.03
CA GLN A 333 20.47 1.66 -13.61
C GLN A 333 19.81 2.24 -12.36
N PRO A 334 20.57 2.91 -11.46
CA PRO A 334 19.97 3.56 -10.30
C PRO A 334 18.89 4.56 -10.72
N GLY A 335 17.74 4.52 -10.04
CA GLY A 335 16.55 5.30 -10.39
C GLY A 335 15.61 4.60 -11.38
N ASP A 336 16.00 3.46 -11.96
CA ASP A 336 15.10 2.68 -12.80
C ASP A 336 13.90 2.18 -11.98
N ARG A 337 12.74 2.20 -12.63
CA ARG A 337 11.49 1.71 -12.07
C ARG A 337 10.98 0.52 -12.88
N LEU A 338 10.67 -0.57 -12.19
CA LEU A 338 9.98 -1.73 -12.75
C LEU A 338 8.48 -1.59 -12.54
N LEU A 339 7.71 -1.92 -13.57
CA LEU A 339 6.25 -2.05 -13.51
C LEU A 339 5.88 -3.50 -13.83
N PHE A 340 5.30 -4.19 -12.85
CA PHE A 340 4.61 -5.46 -13.02
C PHE A 340 3.11 -5.20 -12.97
N TYR A 341 2.33 -5.84 -13.83
CA TYR A 341 0.90 -5.58 -13.94
C TYR A 341 0.16 -6.79 -14.52
N THR A 342 -1.12 -6.91 -14.18
CA THR A 342 -2.04 -7.90 -14.77
C THR A 342 -2.84 -7.30 -15.93
N ASP A 343 -3.47 -8.15 -16.72
CA ASP A 343 -4.22 -7.75 -17.91
C ASP A 343 -5.39 -6.81 -17.56
N GLY A 344 -6.03 -6.96 -16.41
CA GLY A 344 -7.12 -6.09 -15.95
C GLY A 344 -6.75 -4.60 -15.85
N VAL A 345 -5.46 -4.25 -15.84
CA VAL A 345 -5.00 -2.86 -15.95
C VAL A 345 -5.12 -2.33 -17.37
N ILE A 346 -4.62 -3.07 -18.36
CA ILE A 346 -4.53 -2.60 -19.75
C ILE A 346 -5.77 -2.96 -20.57
N GLU A 347 -6.44 -4.04 -20.23
CA GLU A 347 -7.65 -4.55 -20.87
C GLU A 347 -8.93 -3.92 -20.29
N ALA A 348 -8.80 -3.03 -19.31
CA ALA A 348 -9.92 -2.31 -18.73
C ALA A 348 -10.74 -1.55 -19.80
N GLN A 349 -11.93 -2.04 -20.11
CA GLN A 349 -12.79 -1.48 -21.16
C GLN A 349 -13.72 -0.39 -20.66
N SER A 350 -13.76 0.72 -21.39
CA SER A 350 -14.80 1.73 -21.22
C SER A 350 -16.17 1.17 -21.62
N PRO A 351 -17.27 1.84 -21.26
CA PRO A 351 -18.61 1.48 -21.73
C PRO A 351 -18.79 1.49 -23.25
N LYS A 352 -17.85 2.10 -23.99
CA LYS A 352 -17.81 2.08 -25.46
C LYS A 352 -16.94 0.96 -26.04
N GLY A 353 -16.34 0.13 -25.18
CA GLY A 353 -15.40 -0.93 -25.57
C GLY A 353 -13.97 -0.46 -25.80
N GLU A 354 -13.62 0.78 -25.42
CA GLU A 354 -12.26 1.29 -25.57
C GLU A 354 -11.38 0.78 -24.42
N LEU A 355 -10.30 0.07 -24.75
CA LEU A 355 -9.31 -0.37 -23.76
C LEU A 355 -8.65 0.83 -23.07
N PHE A 356 -8.29 0.68 -21.80
CA PHE A 356 -7.44 1.63 -21.10
C PHE A 356 -6.07 1.69 -21.78
N GLY A 357 -5.49 0.52 -22.04
CA GLY A 357 -4.32 0.35 -22.90
C GLY A 357 -3.00 0.66 -22.20
N LEU A 358 -1.95 0.01 -22.71
CA LEU A 358 -0.58 0.12 -22.19
C LEU A 358 -0.03 1.55 -22.25
N GLU A 359 -0.29 2.27 -23.33
CA GLU A 359 0.19 3.65 -23.51
C GLU A 359 -0.34 4.59 -22.42
N ARG A 360 -1.65 4.53 -22.13
CA ARG A 360 -2.26 5.37 -21.08
C ARG A 360 -1.77 4.99 -19.70
N PHE A 361 -1.54 3.70 -19.44
CA PHE A 361 -0.96 3.24 -18.19
C PHE A 361 0.44 3.83 -17.96
N ILE A 362 1.34 3.72 -18.95
CA ILE A 362 2.71 4.27 -18.85
C ILE A 362 2.66 5.80 -18.71
N ASP A 363 1.89 6.47 -19.57
CA ASP A 363 1.74 7.93 -19.56
C ASP A 363 1.26 8.43 -18.19
N PHE A 364 0.33 7.71 -17.56
CA PHE A 364 -0.18 8.07 -16.25
C PHE A 364 0.93 8.03 -15.19
N ILE A 365 1.66 6.91 -15.11
CA ILE A 365 2.75 6.75 -14.14
C ILE A 365 3.82 7.82 -14.32
N VAL A 366 4.26 8.05 -15.57
CA VAL A 366 5.29 9.03 -15.90
C VAL A 366 4.88 10.46 -15.52
N ARG A 367 3.63 10.86 -15.81
CA ARG A 367 3.14 12.21 -15.50
C ARG A 367 3.07 12.44 -13.99
N ARG A 368 2.55 11.47 -13.23
CA ARG A 368 2.44 11.60 -11.77
C ARG A 368 3.79 11.64 -11.08
N GLU A 369 4.75 10.87 -11.58
CA GLU A 369 6.13 10.97 -11.14
C GLU A 369 6.72 12.37 -11.41
N ALA A 370 6.50 12.92 -12.60
CA ALA A 370 6.97 14.27 -12.95
C ALA A 370 6.33 15.37 -12.06
N ASP A 371 5.11 15.15 -11.58
CA ASP A 371 4.42 16.01 -10.61
C ASP A 371 4.99 15.88 -9.17
N GLY A 372 5.97 14.99 -8.94
CA GLY A 372 6.56 14.72 -7.62
C GLY A 372 5.68 13.84 -6.71
N MET A 373 4.66 13.18 -7.27
CA MET A 373 3.74 12.34 -6.51
C MET A 373 4.44 11.08 -6.00
N SER A 374 4.18 10.70 -4.74
CA SER A 374 4.71 9.46 -4.19
C SER A 374 4.20 8.23 -4.97
N ALA A 375 4.99 7.15 -5.03
CA ALA A 375 4.58 5.89 -5.64
C ALA A 375 3.23 5.35 -5.12
N PRO A 376 2.97 5.29 -3.80
CA PRO A 376 1.67 4.84 -3.29
C PRO A 376 0.50 5.76 -3.62
N GLU A 377 0.72 7.08 -3.73
CA GLU A 377 -0.35 7.99 -4.19
C GLU A 377 -0.58 7.85 -5.70
N THR A 378 0.48 7.65 -6.48
CA THR A 378 0.41 7.39 -7.92
C THR A 378 -0.43 6.17 -8.22
N LEU A 379 -0.21 5.05 -7.52
CA LEU A 379 -1.01 3.84 -7.72
C LEU A 379 -2.46 3.99 -7.27
N ARG A 380 -2.71 4.66 -6.13
CA ARG A 380 -4.08 4.97 -5.69
C ARG A 380 -4.84 5.74 -6.75
N ARG A 381 -4.22 6.77 -7.33
CA ARG A 381 -4.81 7.59 -8.41
C ARG A 381 -4.98 6.83 -9.71
N LEU A 382 -4.04 5.93 -10.04
CA LEU A 382 -4.15 5.08 -11.23
C LEU A 382 -5.40 4.19 -11.13
N ILE A 383 -5.56 3.51 -10.00
CA ILE A 383 -6.73 2.66 -9.73
C ILE A 383 -8.03 3.45 -9.82
N GLN A 384 -8.11 4.63 -9.20
CA GLN A 384 -9.28 5.51 -9.33
C GLN A 384 -9.58 5.83 -10.81
N THR A 385 -8.54 6.14 -11.60
CA THR A 385 -8.68 6.45 -13.03
C THR A 385 -9.16 5.25 -13.85
N ILE A 386 -8.67 4.04 -13.55
CA ILE A 386 -9.12 2.80 -14.20
C ILE A 386 -10.59 2.52 -13.85
N MET A 387 -10.95 2.64 -12.57
CA MET A 387 -12.33 2.49 -12.11
C MET A 387 -13.27 3.49 -12.80
N GLU A 388 -12.89 4.76 -12.89
CA GLU A 388 -13.65 5.78 -13.61
C GLU A 388 -13.82 5.47 -15.10
N HIS A 389 -12.75 5.00 -15.76
CA HIS A 389 -12.78 4.60 -17.16
C HIS A 389 -13.83 3.51 -17.43
N GLN A 390 -14.05 2.60 -16.48
CA GLN A 390 -15.04 1.52 -16.56
C GLN A 390 -16.41 1.84 -15.93
N ARG A 391 -16.66 3.08 -15.49
CA ARG A 391 -17.86 3.50 -14.73
C ARG A 391 -18.07 2.71 -13.42
N GLY A 392 -16.98 2.41 -12.72
CA GLY A 392 -17.00 1.87 -11.37
C GLY A 392 -17.20 0.37 -11.28
N ARG A 393 -17.14 -0.37 -12.39
CA ARG A 393 -17.22 -1.84 -12.39
C ARG A 393 -16.07 -2.45 -13.19
N LEU A 394 -15.16 -3.08 -12.45
CA LEU A 394 -14.09 -3.89 -13.02
C LEU A 394 -14.64 -5.15 -13.69
N GLN A 395 -13.99 -5.51 -14.80
CA GLN A 395 -14.29 -6.71 -15.57
C GLN A 395 -13.37 -7.87 -15.20
N ASP A 396 -12.17 -7.53 -14.72
CA ASP A 396 -11.17 -8.44 -14.20
C ASP A 396 -10.41 -7.78 -13.05
N ASP A 397 -9.59 -8.54 -12.34
CA ASP A 397 -8.69 -8.01 -11.33
C ASP A 397 -7.60 -7.14 -11.98
N ALA A 398 -7.38 -5.96 -11.42
CA ALA A 398 -6.35 -5.01 -11.84
C ALA A 398 -5.30 -4.90 -10.74
N THR A 399 -4.14 -5.52 -10.97
CA THR A 399 -3.01 -5.52 -10.04
C THR A 399 -1.81 -4.81 -10.65
N VAL A 400 -1.16 -3.98 -9.85
CA VAL A 400 0.10 -3.30 -10.21
C VAL A 400 1.09 -3.44 -9.06
N VAL A 401 2.33 -3.81 -9.37
CA VAL A 401 3.48 -3.73 -8.47
C VAL A 401 4.53 -2.84 -9.11
N THR A 402 4.95 -1.80 -8.39
CA THR A 402 6.01 -0.89 -8.80
C THR A 402 7.23 -1.09 -7.91
N VAL A 403 8.41 -1.10 -8.52
CA VAL A 403 9.69 -1.19 -7.80
C VAL A 403 10.61 -0.11 -8.32
N GLU A 404 11.00 0.84 -7.48
CA GLU A 404 12.02 1.85 -7.80
C GLU A 404 13.34 1.44 -7.15
N TRP A 405 14.36 1.10 -7.95
CA TRP A 405 15.68 0.78 -7.41
C TRP A 405 16.47 2.05 -7.15
N ARG A 406 16.79 2.31 -5.88
CA ARG A 406 17.60 3.44 -5.45
C ARG A 406 19.04 2.98 -5.18
N SER A 407 20.01 3.79 -5.56
CA SER A 407 21.39 3.58 -5.12
C SER A 407 21.83 4.74 -4.23
N ARG A 408 22.62 4.44 -3.18
CA ARG A 408 23.25 5.47 -2.33
C ARG A 408 24.10 6.48 -3.12
N ARG A 409 24.47 6.16 -4.37
CA ARG A 409 25.21 7.07 -5.24
C ARG A 409 24.36 8.27 -5.70
N ASN A 410 23.02 8.14 -5.73
CA ASN A 410 22.11 9.26 -6.02
C ASN A 410 22.10 10.30 -4.89
N GLU A 411 22.27 9.89 -3.63
CA GLU A 411 22.36 10.84 -2.50
C GLU A 411 23.67 11.67 -2.56
N GLN A 412 24.76 11.08 -3.04
CA GLN A 412 26.06 11.77 -3.18
C GLN A 412 26.12 12.75 -4.37
N LEU A 413 25.16 12.69 -5.30
CA LEU A 413 25.03 13.65 -6.40
C LEU A 413 24.08 14.81 -6.05
N MET A 414 23.42 14.76 -4.88
CA MET A 414 22.51 15.79 -4.36
C MET A 414 23.10 16.60 -3.17
N LEU A 415 24.35 16.32 -2.77
CA LEU A 415 25.16 17.10 -1.81
C LEU A 415 26.35 17.72 -2.54
#